data_AF-A0A959NYE3-F1
#
_entry.id   AF-A0A959NYE3-F1
#
_cell.length_a   1.000
_cell.length_b   1.000
_cell.length_c   1.000
_cell.angle_alpha   90.00
_cell.angle_beta   90.00
_cell.angle_gamma   90.00
#
_symmetry.space_group_name_H-M   'P 1'
#
loop_
_entity.id
_entity.type
_entity.pdbx_description
1 polymer ?
#
loop_
_entity_poly.entity_id
_entity_poly.type
_entity_poly.pdbx_seq_one_letter_code
_entity_poly.pdbx_strand_id
1 'polypeptide(L)' 'TILTDKVEEFKTKLEKQFKIEVIYVDERYSSSIAWEQIKVSVKSKKKRRDKSLIDKNAAAVILEDFLSTL' A
#
# COMPACT_ATOMS: atom_id res chain seq x y z
N THR A 1 -0.66 -9.97 -17.17
CA THR A 1 -1.92 -10.48 -17.73
C THR A 1 -2.75 -11.14 -16.64
N ILE A 2 -2.42 -12.34 -16.12
CA ILE A 2 -3.22 -13.01 -15.07
C ILE A 2 -3.33 -12.22 -13.74
N LEU A 3 -2.25 -11.56 -13.31
CA LEU A 3 -2.27 -10.80 -12.05
C LEU A 3 -3.12 -9.52 -12.16
N THR A 4 -3.07 -8.86 -13.32
CA THR A 4 -3.88 -7.68 -13.63
C THR A 4 -5.37 -8.02 -13.56
N ASP A 5 -5.77 -9.16 -14.15
CA ASP A 5 -7.17 -9.61 -14.14
C ASP A 5 -7.71 -9.80 -12.71
N LYS A 6 -6.88 -10.33 -11.80
CA LYS A 6 -7.24 -10.49 -10.38
C LYS A 6 -7.41 -9.15 -9.67
N VAL A 7 -6.59 -8.15 -10.01
CA VAL A 7 -6.68 -6.80 -9.44
C VAL A 7 -7.96 -6.11 -9.91
N GLU A 8 -8.33 -6.25 -11.19
CA GLU A 8 -9.59 -5.73 -11.74
C GLU A 8 -10.82 -6.41 -11.13
N GLU A 9 -10.78 -7.74 -10.95
CA GLU A 9 -11.87 -8.46 -10.26
C GLU A 9 -12.01 -7.98 -8.81
N PHE A 10 -10.90 -7.74 -8.13
CA PHE A 10 -10.91 -7.23 -6.76
C PHE A 10 -11.46 -5.81 -6.67
N LYS A 11 -11.05 -4.91 -7.58
CA LYS A 11 -11.64 -3.56 -7.71
C LYS A 11 -13.16 -3.66 -7.85
N THR A 12 -13.63 -4.47 -8.80
CA THR A 12 -15.06 -4.63 -9.06
C THR A 12 -15.82 -5.10 -7.81
N LYS A 13 -15.23 -6.01 -7.02
CA LYS A 13 -15.82 -6.46 -5.75
C LYS A 13 -15.89 -5.34 -4.72
N LEU A 14 -14.82 -4.55 -4.57
CA LEU A 14 -14.77 -3.42 -3.65
C LEU A 14 -15.80 -2.34 -3.99
N GLU A 15 -15.87 -1.92 -5.24
CA GLU A 15 -16.85 -0.91 -5.70
C GLU A 15 -18.29 -1.38 -5.48
N LYS A 16 -18.58 -2.65 -5.80
CA LYS A 16 -19.91 -3.23 -5.59
C LYS A 16 -20.29 -3.30 -4.12
N GLN A 17 -19.35 -3.64 -3.24
CA GLN A 17 -19.59 -3.83 -1.82
C GLN A 17 -19.71 -2.50 -1.07
N PHE A 18 -18.81 -1.56 -1.32
CA PHE A 18 -18.70 -0.33 -0.55
C PHE A 18 -19.35 0.89 -1.20
N LYS A 19 -19.74 0.78 -2.49
CA LYS A 19 -20.38 1.88 -3.25
C LYS A 19 -19.56 3.17 -3.27
N ILE A 20 -18.24 3.03 -3.24
CA ILE A 20 -17.26 4.12 -3.37
C ILE A 20 -16.41 3.90 -4.61
N GLU A 21 -15.89 4.99 -5.17
CA GLU A 21 -14.93 4.94 -6.27
C GLU A 21 -13.62 4.29 -5.81
N VAL A 22 -13.07 3.41 -6.64
CA VAL A 22 -11.76 2.80 -6.42
C VAL A 22 -10.78 3.34 -7.46
N ILE A 23 -9.79 4.09 -6.98
CA ILE A 23 -8.77 4.75 -7.79
C ILE A 23 -7.51 3.88 -7.80
N TYR A 24 -6.92 3.72 -8.99
CA TYR A 24 -5.61 3.07 -9.14
C TYR A 24 -4.48 4.05 -8.88
N VAL A 25 -3.52 3.63 -8.07
CA VAL A 25 -2.32 4.39 -7.72
C VAL A 25 -1.09 3.51 -7.98
N ASP A 26 -0.01 4.13 -8.43
CA ASP A 26 1.26 3.45 -8.66
C ASP A 26 2.01 3.20 -7.34
N GLU A 27 2.25 1.93 -7.00
CA GLU A 27 2.90 1.55 -5.74
C GLU A 27 4.39 1.21 -5.86
N ARG A 28 5.03 1.41 -7.02
CA ARG A 28 6.38 0.87 -7.34
C ARG A 28 7.46 1.10 -6.27
N TYR A 29 7.37 2.19 -5.50
CA TYR A 29 8.35 2.55 -4.47
C TYR A 29 7.82 2.48 -3.03
N SER A 30 6.54 2.12 -2.83
CA SER A 30 5.87 2.18 -1.53
C SER A 30 6.57 1.34 -0.46
N SER A 31 6.95 0.10 -0.79
CA SER A 31 7.63 -0.81 0.12
C SER A 31 9.02 -0.33 0.52
N SER A 32 9.77 0.27 -0.41
CA SER A 32 11.11 0.79 -0.14
C SER A 32 11.06 2.02 0.77
N ILE A 33 10.11 2.93 0.51
CA ILE A 33 9.88 4.13 1.34
C ILE A 33 9.43 3.71 2.75
N ALA A 34 8.45 2.81 2.84
CA ALA A 34 7.95 2.29 4.11
C ALA A 34 9.07 1.63 4.94
N TRP A 35 9.97 0.88 4.29
CA TRP A 35 11.08 0.25 4.98
C TRP A 35 12.05 1.27 5.58
N GLU A 36 12.37 2.35 4.85
CA GLU A 36 13.27 3.38 5.39
C GLU A 36 12.61 4.20 6.52
N GLN A 37 11.32 4.50 6.39
CA GLN A 37 10.54 5.12 7.48
C GLN A 37 10.55 4.24 8.75
N ILE A 38 10.35 2.92 8.61
CA ILE A 38 10.41 1.97 9.72
C ILE A 38 11.80 1.91 10.35
N LYS A 39 12.86 1.98 9.55
CA LYS A 39 14.24 1.91 10.03
C LYS A 39 14.59 3.14 10.89
N VAL A 40 14.08 4.31 10.53
CA VAL A 40 14.25 5.55 11.30
C VAL A 40 13.40 5.54 12.57
N SER A 41 12.13 5.12 12.49
CA SER A 41 11.15 5.23 13.58
C SER A 41 11.18 4.09 14.61
N VAL A 42 11.49 2.86 14.19
CA VAL A 42 11.43 1.67 15.07
C VAL A 42 12.82 1.33 15.57
N LYS A 43 13.06 1.31 16.89
CA LYS A 43 14.40 1.02 17.43
C LYS A 43 14.82 -0.46 17.35
N SER A 44 13.87 -1.39 17.51
CA SER A 44 14.17 -2.83 17.57
C SER A 44 14.37 -3.45 16.19
N LYS A 45 15.55 -3.99 15.93
CA LYS A 45 15.86 -4.72 14.68
C LYS A 45 14.93 -5.91 14.44
N LYS A 46 14.48 -6.60 15.50
CA LYS A 46 13.52 -7.71 15.38
C LYS A 46 12.17 -7.23 14.88
N LYS A 47 11.67 -6.10 15.42
CA LYS A 47 10.39 -5.51 15.01
C LYS A 47 10.42 -4.98 13.57
N ARG A 48 11.56 -4.45 13.11
CA ARG A 48 11.72 -3.97 11.72
C ARG A 48 11.60 -5.06 10.66
N ARG A 49 11.82 -6.33 11.02
CA ARG A 49 11.71 -7.48 10.10
C ARG A 49 10.28 -8.02 9.98
N ASP A 50 9.34 -7.45 10.74
CA ASP A 50 7.95 -7.85 10.67
C ASP A 50 7.35 -7.36 9.34
N LYS A 51 7.00 -8.31 8.47
CA LYS A 51 6.43 -8.01 7.16
C LYS A 51 5.09 -7.29 7.28
N SER A 52 4.28 -7.63 8.29
CA SER A 52 2.99 -6.97 8.50
C SER A 52 3.14 -5.48 8.80
N LEU A 53 4.25 -5.10 9.45
CA LEU A 53 4.57 -3.70 9.72
C LEU A 53 4.93 -2.96 8.42
N ILE A 54 5.71 -3.58 7.53
CA ILE A 54 6.08 -3.01 6.24
C ILE A 54 4.83 -2.82 5.37
N ASP A 55 4.00 -3.86 5.23
CA ASP A 55 2.79 -3.82 4.40
C ASP A 55 1.83 -2.70 4.87
N LYS A 56 1.66 -2.52 6.19
CA LYS A 56 0.84 -1.43 6.74
C LYS A 56 1.39 -0.04 6.43
N ASN A 57 2.71 0.16 6.54
CA ASN A 57 3.31 1.46 6.23
C ASN A 57 3.29 1.73 4.72
N ALA A 58 3.45 0.70 3.88
CA ALA A 58 3.33 0.84 2.43
C ALA A 58 1.93 1.33 2.02
N ALA A 59 0.87 0.82 2.64
CA ALA A 59 -0.48 1.32 2.43
C ALA A 59 -0.65 2.80 2.79
N ALA A 60 0.00 3.26 3.86
CA ALA A 60 0.00 4.67 4.24
C ALA A 60 0.77 5.54 3.22
N VAL A 61 1.92 5.06 2.73
CA VAL A 61 2.70 5.74 1.67
C VAL A 61 1.90 5.89 0.38
N ILE A 62 1.15 4.85 -0.03
CA ILE A 62 0.28 4.91 -1.22
C ILE A 62 -0.79 6.01 -1.05
N LEU A 63 -1.39 6.10 0.14
CA LEU A 63 -2.38 7.14 0.42
C LEU A 63 -1.76 8.54 0.44
N GLU A 64 -0.57 8.70 1.03
CA GLU A 64 0.16 9.97 1.06
C GLU A 64 0.51 10.47 -0.35
N ASP A 65 0.99 9.55 -1.20
CA ASP A 65 1.32 9.85 -2.60
C ASP A 65 0.08 10.32 -3.37
N PHE A 66 -1.04 9.58 -3.25
CA PHE A 66 -2.32 9.96 -3.86
C PHE A 66 -2.77 11.37 -3.41
N LEU A 67 -2.75 11.64 -2.11
CA LEU A 67 -3.16 12.95 -1.57
C LEU A 67 -2.25 14.09 -2.02
N SER A 68 -0.98 13.81 -2.29
CA SER A 68 -0.01 14.81 -2.78
C SER A 68 -0.19 15.15 -4.26
N THR A 69 -0.92 14.32 -5.02
CA THR A 69 -1.23 14.57 -6.44
C THR A 69 -2.54 15.34 -6.68
N LEU A 70 -3.32 15.57 -5.61
CA LEU A 70 -4.51 16.43 -5.63
C LEU A 70 -4.12 17.91 -5.65
#